data_AF-A0A820RWM7-F1
#
_entry.id   AF-A0A820RWM7-F1
#
_cell.length_a   1.000
_cell.length_b   1.000
_cell.length_c   1.000
_cell.angle_alpha   90.00
_cell.angle_beta   90.00
_cell.angle_gamma   90.00
#
_symmetry.space_group_name_H-M   'P 1'
#
loop_
_entity.id
_entity.type
_entity.pdbx_description
1 polymer ?
#
loop_
_entity_poly.entity_id
_entity_poly.type
_entity_poly.pdbx_seq_one_letter_code
_entity_poly.pdbx_strand_id
1 'polypeptide(L)'
;MAPPSAVLKKKTTSKNPPIFSQEYFIQNHGDIASCILMVLTLGTIVKATSSYCAAFFGPRHNVTNFDSFNMIPSALFNYGYKDLLMLFSYTLICITLHAIWQEYILDKLNKKLHLSKSKNAKFFESGQLILFYIISVILALMIFKDESYFQSGLNYLWRDY
;
A
#
# COMPACT_ATOMS: atom_id res chain seq x y z
N MET A 1 20.52 28.62 55.53
CA MET A 1 19.66 27.58 56.15
C MET A 1 18.49 27.35 55.18
N ALA A 2 18.31 26.13 54.67
CA ALA A 2 17.59 25.80 53.43
C ALA A 2 16.03 25.81 53.56
N PRO A 3 15.24 25.65 52.47
CA PRO A 3 15.20 24.37 51.74
C PRO A 3 15.38 24.48 50.21
N PRO A 4 15.88 23.41 49.55
CA PRO A 4 15.83 23.23 48.11
C PRO A 4 14.71 22.25 47.75
N SER A 5 13.72 22.62 46.92
CA SER A 5 12.94 21.62 46.16
C SER A 5 11.75 22.25 45.42
N ALA A 6 11.78 22.17 44.09
CA ALA A 6 10.76 21.46 43.33
C ALA A 6 11.24 21.34 41.87
N VAL A 7 12.19 20.42 41.63
CA VAL A 7 12.36 19.88 40.29
C VAL A 7 11.05 19.15 39.98
N LEU A 8 10.21 19.74 39.14
CA LEU A 8 9.04 19.08 38.57
C LEU A 8 9.55 17.83 37.83
N LYS A 9 9.47 16.68 38.49
CA LYS A 9 9.65 15.37 37.87
C LYS A 9 8.64 15.29 36.72
N LYS A 10 9.15 15.46 35.51
CA LYS A 10 8.42 15.17 34.27
C LYS A 10 7.90 13.74 34.42
N LYS A 11 6.57 13.59 34.53
CA LYS A 11 5.88 12.29 34.55
C LYS A 11 6.47 11.46 33.41
N THR A 12 7.15 10.37 33.76
CA THR A 12 7.57 9.36 32.81
C THR A 12 6.30 8.68 32.32
N THR A 13 5.75 9.21 31.23
CA THR A 13 4.69 8.57 30.47
C THR A 13 5.14 7.14 30.21
N SER A 14 4.28 6.18 30.55
CA SER A 14 4.54 4.75 30.39
C SER A 14 5.11 4.47 29.02
N LYS A 15 6.09 3.55 28.94
CA LYS A 15 6.79 3.17 27.71
C LYS A 15 5.86 2.72 26.57
N ASN A 16 4.58 2.47 26.87
CA ASN A 16 3.56 2.15 25.90
C ASN A 16 2.46 3.23 25.92
N PRO A 17 2.13 3.83 24.76
CA PRO A 17 1.00 4.72 24.63
C PRO A 17 -0.32 3.96 24.88
N PRO A 18 -1.39 4.63 25.35
CA PRO A 18 -2.68 3.98 25.58
C PRO A 18 -3.23 3.37 24.28
N ILE A 19 -3.98 2.26 24.40
CA ILE A 19 -4.42 1.37 23.30
C ILE A 19 -5.29 2.08 22.24
N PHE A 20 -5.86 3.24 22.56
CA PHE A 20 -6.63 4.10 21.63
C PHE A 20 -5.96 5.44 21.33
N SER A 21 -4.67 5.58 21.65
CA SER A 21 -3.90 6.76 21.26
C SER A 21 -3.64 6.75 19.75
N GLN A 22 -3.62 7.92 19.14
CA GLN A 22 -3.13 8.11 17.77
C GLN A 22 -1.72 7.52 17.61
N GLU A 23 -0.89 7.60 18.64
CA GLU A 23 0.47 7.04 18.63
C GLU A 23 0.48 5.50 18.57
N TYR A 24 -0.51 4.83 19.16
CA TYR A 24 -0.62 3.37 19.12
C TYR A 24 -0.96 2.88 17.70
N PHE A 25 -1.91 3.55 17.04
CA PHE A 25 -2.26 3.23 15.66
C PHE A 25 -1.09 3.45 14.71
N ILE A 26 -0.33 4.53 14.88
CA ILE A 26 0.85 4.81 14.04
C ILE A 26 1.93 3.73 14.24
N GLN A 27 2.14 3.26 15.47
CA GLN A 27 3.15 2.23 15.73
C GLN A 27 2.75 0.84 15.22
N ASN A 28 1.46 0.50 15.26
CA ASN A 28 0.96 -0.83 14.89
C ASN A 28 0.24 -0.86 13.53
N HIS A 29 0.37 0.19 12.71
CA HIS A 29 -0.40 0.33 11.47
C HIS A 29 -0.22 -0.85 10.50
N GLY A 30 1.01 -1.38 10.40
CA GLY A 30 1.32 -2.57 9.60
C GLY A 30 0.66 -3.84 10.13
N ASP A 31 0.70 -4.06 11.45
CA ASP A 31 0.10 -5.24 12.10
C ASP A 31 -1.43 -5.22 12.05
N ILE A 32 -2.04 -4.04 12.21
CA ILE A 32 -3.50 -3.89 12.11
C ILE A 32 -3.96 -4.16 10.67
N ALA A 33 -3.28 -3.57 9.68
CA ALA A 33 -3.61 -3.78 8.27
C ALA A 33 -3.43 -5.25 7.86
N SER A 34 -2.34 -5.89 8.30
CA SER A 34 -2.07 -7.30 8.00
C SER A 34 -3.05 -8.25 8.69
N CYS A 35 -3.49 -7.94 9.92
CA CYS A 35 -4.51 -8.69 10.62
C CYS A 35 -5.85 -8.69 9.85
N ILE A 36 -6.28 -7.52 9.36
CA ILE A 36 -7.50 -7.40 8.54
C ILE A 36 -7.32 -8.19 7.23
N LEU A 37 -6.18 -8.05 6.57
CA LEU A 37 -5.89 -8.76 5.32
C LEU A 37 -5.88 -10.28 5.50
N MET A 38 -5.35 -10.77 6.63
CA MET A 38 -5.36 -12.18 6.98
C MET A 38 -6.79 -12.72 7.12
N VAL A 39 -7.68 -12.00 7.82
CA VAL A 39 -9.09 -12.39 7.96
C VAL A 39 -9.78 -12.45 6.60
N LEU A 40 -9.58 -11.44 5.75
CA LEU A 40 -10.13 -11.42 4.39
C LEU A 40 -9.61 -12.58 3.55
N THR A 41 -8.31 -12.88 3.64
CA THR A 41 -7.67 -13.96 2.89
C THR A 41 -8.16 -15.32 3.36
N LEU A 42 -8.19 -15.58 4.67
CA LEU A 42 -8.73 -16.83 5.23
C LEU A 42 -10.21 -17.01 4.88
N GLY A 43 -10.99 -15.92 4.84
CA GLY A 43 -12.38 -15.95 4.42
C GLY A 43 -12.59 -16.40 2.96
N THR A 44 -11.58 -16.29 2.09
CA THR A 44 -11.63 -16.84 0.72
C THR A 44 -11.53 -18.37 0.69
N ILE A 45 -10.87 -18.97 1.68
CA ILE A 45 -10.63 -20.41 1.75
C ILE A 45 -11.91 -21.14 2.17
N VAL A 46 -12.73 -20.54 3.03
CA VAL A 46 -13.97 -21.12 3.53
C VAL A 46 -15.08 -20.97 2.47
N LYS A 47 -15.67 -22.09 2.02
CA LYS A 47 -16.70 -22.12 0.95
C LYS A 47 -17.90 -21.20 1.22
N ALA A 48 -18.33 -21.07 2.47
CA ALA A 48 -19.49 -20.25 2.83
C ALA A 48 -19.22 -18.74 2.71
N THR A 49 -17.98 -18.31 2.97
CA THR A 49 -17.60 -16.88 2.96
C THR A 49 -16.86 -16.47 1.69
N SER A 50 -16.43 -17.43 0.86
CA SER A 50 -15.55 -17.14 -0.29
C SER A 50 -16.17 -16.18 -1.30
N SER A 51 -17.48 -16.27 -1.56
CA SER A 51 -18.15 -15.35 -2.50
C SER A 51 -18.14 -13.90 -2.01
N TYR A 52 -18.21 -13.69 -0.70
CA TYR A 52 -18.11 -12.36 -0.09
C TYR A 52 -16.66 -11.87 -0.07
N CYS A 53 -15.72 -12.71 0.34
CA CYS A 53 -14.30 -12.33 0.45
C CYS A 53 -13.61 -12.16 -0.91
N ALA A 54 -14.03 -12.88 -1.95
CA ALA A 54 -13.53 -12.70 -3.31
C ALA A 54 -13.78 -11.29 -3.87
N ALA A 55 -14.69 -10.51 -3.26
CA ALA A 55 -14.93 -9.11 -3.60
C ALA A 55 -13.73 -8.21 -3.45
N PHE A 56 -12.86 -8.58 -2.53
CA PHE A 56 -11.74 -7.77 -2.11
C PHE A 56 -10.50 -8.04 -2.99
N PHE A 57 -10.52 -9.02 -3.89
CA PHE A 57 -9.30 -9.42 -4.61
C PHE A 57 -9.40 -9.38 -6.13
N GLY A 58 -10.58 -9.16 -6.70
CA GLY A 58 -10.74 -9.19 -8.15
C GLY A 58 -11.79 -8.20 -8.68
N PRO A 59 -11.62 -7.76 -9.93
CA PRO A 59 -12.58 -6.88 -10.60
C PRO A 59 -13.93 -7.56 -10.75
N ARG A 60 -14.99 -6.83 -10.39
CA ARG A 60 -16.35 -7.41 -10.36
C ARG A 60 -17.21 -6.98 -11.53
N HIS A 61 -16.89 -5.87 -12.17
CA HIS A 61 -17.66 -5.40 -13.31
C HIS A 61 -17.13 -5.99 -14.61
N ASN A 62 -17.36 -7.28 -14.80
CA ASN A 62 -17.11 -7.92 -16.09
C ASN A 62 -18.21 -7.48 -17.08
N VAL A 63 -17.79 -6.81 -18.15
CA VAL A 63 -18.62 -6.35 -19.27
C VAL A 63 -18.25 -7.06 -20.57
N THR A 64 -17.76 -8.30 -20.48
CA THR A 64 -17.49 -9.13 -21.67
C THR A 64 -18.75 -9.19 -22.55
N ASN A 65 -18.72 -8.47 -23.66
CA ASN A 65 -19.76 -8.56 -24.68
C ASN A 65 -19.50 -9.81 -25.51
N PHE A 66 -20.47 -10.72 -25.54
CA PHE A 66 -20.50 -11.82 -26.51
C PHE A 66 -21.04 -11.31 -27.85
N ASP A 67 -20.40 -10.30 -28.44
CA ASP A 67 -20.74 -9.92 -29.80
C ASP A 67 -20.30 -11.06 -30.72
N SER A 68 -21.29 -11.68 -31.37
CA SER A 68 -21.22 -12.96 -32.10
C SER A 68 -20.32 -12.94 -33.35
N PHE A 69 -19.49 -11.89 -33.51
CA PHE A 69 -18.61 -11.67 -34.66
C PHE A 69 -17.11 -11.76 -34.32
N ASN A 70 -16.73 -11.68 -33.04
CA ASN A 70 -15.33 -11.79 -32.60
C ASN A 70 -15.13 -13.12 -31.85
N MET A 71 -14.39 -14.04 -32.46
CA MET A 71 -14.18 -15.41 -32.00
C MET A 71 -13.28 -15.53 -30.74
N ILE A 72 -12.91 -14.40 -30.12
CA ILE A 72 -12.10 -14.32 -28.92
C ILE A 72 -12.77 -13.31 -27.97
N PRO A 73 -13.46 -13.76 -26.90
CA PRO A 73 -14.01 -12.84 -25.92
C PRO A 73 -12.86 -12.21 -25.13
N SER A 74 -12.47 -11.00 -25.49
CA SER A 74 -11.61 -10.19 -24.64
C SER A 74 -12.41 -9.84 -23.39
N ALA A 75 -11.93 -10.28 -22.22
CA ALA A 75 -12.57 -9.98 -20.94
C ALA A 75 -12.46 -8.47 -20.67
N LEU A 76 -13.47 -7.72 -21.11
CA LEU A 76 -13.56 -6.29 -20.88
C LEU A 76 -14.08 -6.08 -19.46
N PHE A 77 -13.32 -5.40 -18.63
CA PHE A 77 -13.72 -4.99 -17.29
C PHE A 77 -13.94 -3.48 -17.28
N ASN A 78 -15.06 -3.04 -16.72
CA ASN A 78 -15.34 -1.63 -16.51
C ASN A 78 -15.11 -1.25 -15.04
N TYR A 79 -14.84 0.02 -14.78
CA TYR A 79 -14.73 0.53 -13.42
C TYR A 79 -16.12 0.81 -12.85
N GLY A 80 -16.42 0.29 -11.67
CA GLY A 80 -17.72 0.53 -11.02
C GLY A 80 -17.63 0.71 -9.51
N TYR A 81 -18.70 1.21 -8.89
CA TYR A 81 -18.81 1.35 -7.42
C TYR A 81 -18.63 0.02 -6.67
N LYS A 82 -18.86 -1.11 -7.35
CA LYS A 82 -18.67 -2.47 -6.81
C LYS A 82 -17.18 -2.81 -6.60
N ASP A 83 -16.27 -2.07 -7.20
CA ASP A 83 -14.82 -2.25 -7.06
C ASP A 83 -14.26 -1.46 -5.86
N LEU A 84 -15.08 -0.69 -5.14
CA LEU A 84 -14.66 0.05 -3.95
C LEU A 84 -14.11 -0.88 -2.85
N LEU A 85 -14.68 -2.07 -2.71
CA LEU A 85 -14.21 -3.08 -1.75
C LEU A 85 -12.82 -3.62 -2.14
N MET A 86 -12.57 -3.81 -3.43
CA MET A 86 -11.26 -4.19 -3.95
C MET A 86 -10.25 -3.05 -3.80
N LEU A 87 -10.65 -1.79 -4.04
CA LEU A 87 -9.78 -0.65 -3.82
C LEU A 87 -9.38 -0.54 -2.34
N PHE A 88 -10.33 -0.78 -1.43
CA PHE A 88 -10.07 -0.78 0.01
C PHE A 88 -9.04 -1.83 0.42
N SER A 89 -9.21 -3.08 0.02
CA SER A 89 -8.24 -4.15 0.32
C SER A 89 -6.90 -3.93 -0.36
N TYR A 90 -6.86 -3.40 -1.58
CA TYR A 90 -5.60 -3.06 -2.24
C TYR A 90 -4.87 -1.93 -1.50
N THR A 91 -5.62 -1.00 -0.92
CA THR A 91 -5.06 0.02 -0.02
C THR A 91 -4.46 -0.63 1.24
N LEU A 92 -5.13 -1.62 1.85
CA LEU A 92 -4.57 -2.38 2.98
C LEU A 92 -3.30 -3.15 2.61
N ILE A 93 -3.26 -3.74 1.41
CA ILE A 93 -2.06 -4.40 0.87
C ILE A 93 -0.93 -3.38 0.72
N CYS A 94 -1.20 -2.21 0.14
CA CYS A 94 -0.21 -1.13 0.02
C CYS A 94 0.32 -0.67 1.38
N ILE A 95 -0.55 -0.46 2.38
CA ILE A 95 -0.14 -0.09 3.74
C ILE A 95 0.77 -1.16 4.35
N THR A 96 0.41 -2.44 4.20
CA THR A 96 1.18 -3.57 4.73
C THR A 96 2.56 -3.67 4.05
N LEU A 97 2.62 -3.57 2.72
CA LEU A 97 3.88 -3.59 1.97
C LEU A 97 4.77 -2.40 2.33
N HIS A 98 4.18 -1.21 2.52
CA HIS A 98 4.89 -0.02 2.96
C HIS A 98 5.49 -0.20 4.36
N ALA A 99 4.73 -0.77 5.30
CA ALA A 99 5.22 -1.08 6.64
C ALA A 99 6.39 -2.08 6.61
N ILE A 100 6.28 -3.14 5.81
CA ILE A 100 7.37 -4.11 5.58
C ILE A 100 8.61 -3.41 5.01
N TRP A 101 8.44 -2.54 4.01
CA TRP A 101 9.57 -1.78 3.45
C TRP A 101 10.26 -0.91 4.51
N GLN A 102 9.48 -0.21 5.32
CA GLN A 102 10.01 0.63 6.40
C GLN A 102 10.81 -0.19 7.41
N GLU A 103 10.27 -1.30 7.91
CA GLU A 103 10.91 -2.13 8.94
C GLU A 103 12.13 -2.91 8.40
N TYR A 104 12.01 -3.53 7.22
CA TYR A 104 13.05 -4.44 6.74
C TYR A 104 14.18 -3.73 6.00
N ILE A 105 13.88 -2.65 5.29
CA ILE A 105 14.88 -1.93 4.49
C ILE A 105 15.34 -0.68 5.23
N LEU A 106 14.44 0.26 5.49
CA LEU A 106 14.83 1.57 6.01
C LEU A 106 15.39 1.49 7.43
N ASP A 107 14.70 0.78 8.34
CA ASP A 107 15.18 0.60 9.72
C ASP A 107 16.49 -0.21 9.77
N LYS A 108 16.66 -1.18 8.88
CA LYS A 108 17.89 -1.99 8.80
C LYS A 108 19.07 -1.17 8.30
N LEU A 109 18.87 -0.31 7.29
CA LEU A 109 19.89 0.62 6.79
C LEU A 109 20.23 1.69 7.83
N ASN A 110 19.23 2.25 8.50
CA ASN A 110 19.43 3.22 9.56
C ASN A 110 20.25 2.62 10.73
N LYS A 111 19.92 1.40 11.18
CA LYS A 111 20.69 0.69 12.22
C LYS A 111 22.16 0.48 11.83
N LYS A 112 22.45 0.26 10.54
CA LYS A 112 23.83 0.11 10.04
C LYS A 112 24.59 1.44 9.94
N LEU A 113 23.91 2.51 9.58
CA LEU A 113 24.53 3.81 9.27
C LEU A 113 24.70 4.73 10.48
N HIS A 114 24.17 4.38 11.66
CA HIS A 114 24.29 5.13 12.92
C HIS A 114 24.11 6.65 12.75
N LEU A 115 23.09 7.06 11.99
CA LEU A 115 22.89 8.47 11.63
C LEU A 115 22.37 9.29 12.81
N SER A 116 22.72 10.58 12.83
CA SER A 116 22.14 11.53 13.79
C SER A 116 20.64 11.74 13.52
N LYS A 117 19.86 12.10 14.55
CA LYS A 117 18.39 12.24 14.46
C LYS A 117 17.91 13.09 13.28
N SER A 118 18.59 14.20 12.97
CA SER A 118 18.24 15.08 11.84
C SER A 118 18.52 14.44 10.47
N LYS A 119 19.63 13.71 10.33
CA LYS A 119 19.97 12.97 9.10
C LYS A 119 19.03 11.79 8.89
N ASN A 120 18.59 11.17 9.97
CA ASN A 120 17.70 10.02 9.92
C ASN A 120 16.30 10.39 9.41
N ALA A 121 15.74 11.53 9.85
CA ALA A 121 14.46 12.02 9.34
C ALA A 121 14.47 12.23 7.81
N LYS A 122 15.52 12.89 7.28
CA LYS A 122 15.70 13.09 5.84
C LYS A 122 15.94 11.79 5.06
N PHE A 123 16.59 10.81 5.70
CA PHE A 123 16.81 9.50 5.12
C PHE A 123 15.51 8.72 4.94
N PHE A 124 14.61 8.73 5.94
CA PHE A 124 13.31 8.08 5.82
C PHE A 124 12.43 8.73 4.76
N GLU A 125 12.40 10.06 4.68
CA GLU A 125 11.66 10.79 3.65
C GLU A 125 12.16 10.43 2.23
N SER A 126 13.48 10.49 2.02
CA SER A 126 14.10 10.06 0.77
C SER A 126 13.87 8.57 0.46
N GLY A 127 13.88 7.73 1.50
CA GLY A 127 13.71 6.28 1.42
C GLY A 127 12.29 5.83 1.06
N GLN A 128 11.28 6.65 1.34
CA GLN A 128 9.91 6.43 0.86
C GLN A 128 9.76 6.88 -0.60
N LEU A 129 10.32 8.05 -0.95
CA LEU A 129 10.28 8.59 -2.31
C LEU A 129 10.96 7.65 -3.33
N ILE A 130 12.11 7.06 -2.99
CA ILE A 130 12.80 6.14 -3.89
C ILE A 130 11.96 4.90 -4.23
N LEU A 131 11.23 4.34 -3.26
CA LEU A 131 10.32 3.23 -3.51
C LEU A 131 9.21 3.65 -4.48
N PHE A 132 8.62 4.82 -4.26
CA PHE A 132 7.58 5.36 -5.13
C PHE A 132 8.09 5.54 -6.57
N TYR A 133 9.30 6.07 -6.76
CA TYR A 133 9.88 6.22 -8.09
C TYR A 133 10.17 4.90 -8.78
N ILE A 134 10.70 3.90 -8.06
CA ILE A 134 10.95 2.57 -8.62
C ILE A 134 9.64 1.93 -9.09
N ILE A 135 8.60 1.95 -8.26
CA ILE A 135 7.28 1.40 -8.62
C ILE A 135 6.71 2.15 -9.82
N SER A 136 6.79 3.49 -9.83
CA SER A 136 6.27 4.30 -10.93
C SER A 136 6.96 4.00 -12.26
N VAL A 137 8.29 3.81 -12.25
CA VAL A 137 9.04 3.43 -13.46
C VAL A 137 8.64 2.03 -13.93
N ILE A 138 8.51 1.05 -13.03
CA ILE A 138 8.08 -0.30 -13.40
C ILE A 138 6.68 -0.28 -14.00
N LEU A 139 5.73 0.41 -13.37
CA LEU A 139 4.36 0.54 -13.88
C LEU A 139 4.33 1.24 -15.24
N ALA A 140 5.11 2.32 -15.40
CA ALA A 140 5.22 3.01 -16.69
C ALA A 140 5.77 2.08 -17.78
N LEU A 141 6.79 1.26 -17.49
CA LEU A 141 7.33 0.28 -18.43
C LEU A 141 6.34 -0.83 -18.76
N MET A 142 5.52 -1.27 -17.79
CA MET A 142 4.46 -2.26 -18.04
C MET A 142 3.41 -1.71 -19.00
N ILE A 143 2.88 -0.51 -18.72
CA ILE A 143 1.93 0.17 -19.62
C ILE A 143 2.54 0.34 -21.01
N PHE A 144 3.81 0.73 -21.07
CA PHE A 144 4.48 0.96 -22.35
C PHE A 144 4.63 -0.31 -23.20
N LYS A 145 4.77 -1.46 -22.54
CA LYS A 145 4.79 -2.78 -23.18
C LYS A 145 3.40 -3.22 -23.62
N ASP A 146 2.40 -3.07 -22.75
CA ASP A 146 1.03 -3.54 -23.00
C ASP A 146 0.37 -2.78 -24.17
N GLU A 147 0.64 -1.48 -24.30
CA GLU A 147 0.16 -0.63 -25.39
C GLU A 147 1.00 -0.74 -26.69
N SER A 148 1.99 -1.63 -26.74
CA SER A 148 2.84 -1.88 -27.92
C SER A 148 3.52 -0.62 -28.51
N TYR A 149 3.75 0.43 -27.70
CA TYR A 149 4.38 1.67 -28.16
C TYR A 149 5.79 1.47 -28.74
N PHE A 150 6.47 0.37 -28.40
CA PHE A 150 7.73 -0.04 -29.03
C PHE A 150 7.59 -0.37 -30.53
N GLN A 151 6.44 -0.86 -30.98
CA GLN A 151 6.19 -1.26 -32.38
C GLN A 151 5.53 -0.13 -33.21
N SER A 152 4.63 0.65 -32.61
CA SER A 152 3.89 1.71 -33.31
C SER A 152 4.55 3.09 -33.24
N GLY A 153 5.56 3.28 -32.37
CA GLY A 153 6.27 4.53 -32.16
C GLY A 153 5.43 5.61 -31.47
N LEU A 154 6.10 6.64 -30.94
CA LEU A 154 5.48 7.81 -30.26
C LEU A 154 4.45 8.57 -31.12
N ASN A 155 4.45 8.36 -32.44
CA ASN A 155 3.49 8.95 -33.37
C ASN A 155 2.05 8.46 -33.16
N TYR A 156 1.83 7.31 -32.51
CA TYR A 156 0.49 6.81 -32.23
C TYR A 156 -0.27 7.69 -31.21
N LEU A 157 0.44 8.38 -30.30
CA LEU A 157 -0.17 9.26 -29.29
C LEU A 157 -0.80 10.54 -29.88
N TRP A 158 -0.45 10.88 -31.12
CA TRP A 158 -0.87 12.10 -31.81
C TRP A 158 -1.76 11.82 -33.03
N ARG A 159 -2.19 10.58 -33.23
CA ARG A 159 -2.87 10.18 -34.47
C ARG A 159 -4.29 10.76 -34.60
N ASP A 160 -4.89 11.16 -33.49
CA ASP A 160 -6.25 11.69 -33.38
C ASP A 160 -6.30 13.13 -32.82
N TYR A 161 -5.20 13.89 -32.91
CA TYR A 161 -5.11 15.31 -32.56
C TYR A 161 -4.80 16.16 -33.80
#